data_AF-A0A918UVW0-F1
#
_entry.id   AF-A0A918UVW0-F1
#
_cell.length_a   1.000
_cell.length_b   1.000
_cell.length_c   1.000
_cell.angle_alpha   90.00
_cell.angle_beta   90.00
_cell.angle_gamma   90.00
#
_symmetry.space_group_name_H-M   'P 1'
#
loop_
_entity.id
_entity.type
_entity.pdbx_description
1 polymer ?
#
loop_
_entity_poly.entity_id
_entity_poly.type
_entity_poly.pdbx_seq_one_letter_code
_entity_poly.pdbx_strand_id
1 'polypeptide(L)'
;MNGAVRMGRNRYVRALLVTAVAVAVAGCTEESSSPDGGGAAAASCAYVMRFADRTYQNQDKVKFEVGDKVGTAYSIPCNDTGQDSPQDPVTESVAYAVEGLDPDVAVAIGDSPEDALFFSLGMGGEMPAEVEKFIARR
;
A
#
# COMPACT_ATOMS: atom_id res chain seq x y z
N MET A 1 -44.18 27.52 18.89
CA MET A 1 -44.90 28.28 17.84
C MET A 1 -44.27 29.66 17.81
N ASN A 2 -43.71 30.10 16.67
CA ASN A 2 -43.08 31.40 16.34
C ASN A 2 -41.84 31.07 15.48
N GLY A 3 -41.61 31.53 14.25
CA GLY A 3 -42.31 32.41 13.34
C GLY A 3 -41.62 32.29 11.97
N ALA A 4 -42.37 32.50 10.89
CA ALA A 4 -41.99 32.20 9.51
C ALA A 4 -40.79 33.00 8.99
N VAL A 5 -39.88 32.31 8.29
CA VAL A 5 -38.83 32.92 7.46
C VAL A 5 -39.47 33.38 6.15
N ARG A 6 -39.32 34.68 5.85
CA ARG A 6 -39.90 35.36 4.70
C ARG A 6 -39.13 35.04 3.42
N MET A 7 -39.88 34.58 2.41
CA MET A 7 -39.48 34.41 1.02
C MET A 7 -39.28 35.77 0.33
N GLY A 8 -38.03 36.11 0.01
CA GLY A 8 -37.67 37.26 -0.83
C GLY A 8 -37.42 36.85 -2.28
N ARG A 9 -38.44 37.01 -3.13
CA ARG A 9 -38.38 36.83 -4.59
C ARG A 9 -37.49 37.91 -5.20
N ASN A 10 -36.44 37.53 -5.95
CA ASN A 10 -35.93 38.40 -7.00
C ASN A 10 -35.81 37.64 -8.32
N ARG A 11 -36.55 38.17 -9.30
CA ARG A 11 -36.62 37.69 -10.67
C ARG A 11 -35.54 38.41 -11.46
N TYR A 12 -34.51 37.71 -11.93
CA TYR A 12 -33.70 38.21 -13.03
C TYR A 12 -33.49 37.10 -14.06
N VAL A 13 -34.42 37.13 -15.01
CA VAL A 13 -34.33 36.84 -16.45
C VAL A 13 -33.05 36.17 -16.94
N ARG A 14 -33.27 35.04 -17.61
CA ARG A 14 -32.38 34.25 -18.47
C ARG A 14 -31.59 35.12 -19.46
N ALA A 15 -30.30 34.82 -19.61
CA ALA A 15 -29.59 34.98 -20.87
C ALA A 15 -28.79 33.70 -21.14
N LEU A 16 -29.22 32.96 -22.16
CA LEU A 16 -28.48 31.88 -22.78
C LEU A 16 -27.29 32.47 -23.53
N LEU A 17 -26.09 31.95 -23.31
CA LEU A 17 -25.02 31.97 -24.31
C LEU A 17 -24.36 30.59 -24.33
N VAL A 18 -24.69 29.85 -25.39
CA VAL A 18 -24.01 28.64 -25.82
C VAL A 18 -22.73 29.07 -26.51
N THR A 19 -21.58 28.61 -26.01
CA THR A 19 -20.34 28.55 -26.79
C THR A 19 -19.70 27.20 -26.52
N ALA A 20 -19.86 26.29 -27.47
CA ALA A 20 -19.12 25.04 -27.52
C ALA A 20 -17.68 25.33 -27.96
N VAL A 21 -16.71 24.93 -27.15
CA VAL A 21 -15.34 24.65 -27.62
C VAL A 21 -14.96 23.31 -27.02
N ALA A 22 -14.99 22.28 -27.87
CA ALA A 22 -14.36 21.01 -27.57
C ALA A 22 -12.88 21.12 -27.91
N VAL A 23 -12.01 20.99 -26.90
CA VAL A 23 -10.63 20.55 -27.09
C VAL A 23 -10.39 19.45 -26.07
N ALA A 24 -10.35 18.22 -26.58
CA ALA A 24 -9.85 17.08 -25.83
C ALA A 24 -8.33 17.21 -25.72
N VAL A 25 -7.84 17.34 -24.49
CA VAL A 25 -6.49 16.90 -24.12
C VAL A 25 -6.66 15.96 -22.93
N ALA A 26 -6.40 14.68 -23.17
CA ALA A 26 -6.20 13.72 -22.10
C ALA A 26 -4.92 14.12 -21.35
N GLY A 27 -5.08 14.70 -20.17
CA GLY A 27 -4.02 14.96 -19.21
C GLY A 27 -4.54 14.52 -17.85
N CYS A 28 -3.82 13.61 -17.21
CA CYS A 28 -4.21 12.98 -15.97
C CYS A 28 -4.34 13.98 -14.82
N THR A 29 -5.16 13.56 -13.87
CA THR A 29 -5.68 14.20 -12.66
C THR A 29 -4.62 14.74 -11.72
N GLU A 30 -4.69 16.02 -11.36
CA GLU A 30 -3.91 16.58 -10.25
C GLU A 30 -4.79 17.59 -9.49
N GLU A 31 -5.78 17.10 -8.74
CA GLU A 31 -6.36 17.81 -7.59
C GLU A 31 -7.24 16.87 -6.78
N SER A 32 -6.71 16.36 -5.67
CA SER A 32 -7.47 16.19 -4.42
C SER A 32 -6.47 16.05 -3.27
N SER A 33 -6.39 17.11 -2.49
CA SER A 33 -5.66 17.17 -1.23
C SER A 33 -6.25 16.18 -0.22
N SER A 34 -5.38 15.40 0.43
CA SER A 34 -5.62 14.88 1.77
C SER A 34 -4.49 15.37 2.68
N PRO A 35 -4.77 16.17 3.72
CA PRO A 35 -3.86 16.33 4.84
C PRO A 35 -4.02 15.12 5.78
N ASP A 36 -2.95 14.79 6.49
CA ASP A 36 -2.86 13.77 7.55
C ASP A 36 -2.66 12.30 7.12
N GLY A 37 -1.43 11.81 7.32
CA GLY A 37 -1.13 10.37 7.37
C GLY A 37 0.25 10.00 6.82
N GLY A 38 1.25 9.96 7.71
CA GLY A 38 2.54 9.28 7.62
C GLY A 38 3.10 8.88 6.25
N GLY A 39 4.23 9.48 5.87
CA GLY A 39 4.94 9.21 4.63
C GLY A 39 5.06 7.73 4.28
N ALA A 40 4.37 7.32 3.22
CA ALA A 40 4.65 6.10 2.50
C ALA A 40 6.05 6.24 1.88
N ALA A 41 7.05 5.75 2.61
CA ALA A 41 8.38 5.57 2.05
C ALA A 41 8.24 4.75 0.77
N ALA A 42 8.72 5.30 -0.35
CA ALA A 42 8.78 4.60 -1.62
C ALA A 42 9.37 3.20 -1.38
N ALA A 43 8.57 2.17 -1.67
CA ALA A 43 8.96 0.79 -1.47
C ALA A 43 10.12 0.44 -2.41
N SER A 44 11.36 0.60 -1.94
CA SER A 44 12.53 0.06 -2.63
C SER A 44 12.30 -1.44 -2.81
N CYS A 45 12.31 -1.96 -4.04
CA CYS A 45 11.95 -3.37 -4.28
C CYS A 45 12.93 -4.36 -3.59
N ALA A 46 14.06 -3.87 -3.09
CA ALA A 46 15.04 -4.57 -2.27
C ALA A 46 14.46 -5.24 -1.00
N TYR A 47 13.26 -4.85 -0.57
CA TYR A 47 12.60 -5.40 0.61
C TYR A 47 11.19 -5.93 0.31
N VAL A 48 10.99 -6.41 -0.92
CA VAL A 48 9.72 -6.97 -1.38
C VAL A 48 9.92 -8.43 -1.81
N MET A 49 9.15 -9.33 -1.21
CA MET A 49 9.22 -10.78 -1.44
C MET A 49 7.87 -11.31 -1.93
N ARG A 50 7.89 -12.33 -2.78
CA ARG A 50 6.70 -13.08 -3.19
C ARG A 50 6.62 -14.41 -2.45
N PHE A 51 5.46 -14.69 -1.86
CA PHE A 51 5.14 -15.95 -1.18
C PHE A 51 3.68 -16.31 -1.43
N ALA A 52 3.37 -17.56 -1.75
CA ALA A 52 2.00 -18.04 -2.00
C ALA A 52 1.19 -17.09 -2.93
N ASP A 53 1.79 -16.72 -4.07
CA ASP A 53 1.25 -15.79 -5.09
C ASP A 53 0.90 -14.38 -4.61
N ARG A 54 1.37 -13.99 -3.43
CA ARG A 54 1.19 -12.68 -2.82
C ARG A 54 2.52 -11.96 -2.66
N THR A 55 2.44 -10.64 -2.68
CA THR A 55 3.59 -9.76 -2.47
C THR A 55 3.56 -9.26 -1.04
N TYR A 56 4.66 -9.46 -0.34
CA TYR A 56 4.88 -9.01 1.02
C TYR A 56 6.01 -7.99 1.05
N GLN A 57 5.85 -6.98 1.90
CA GLN A 57 6.83 -5.94 2.11
C GLN A 57 7.40 -6.05 3.52
N ASN A 58 8.70 -5.86 3.64
CA ASN A 58 9.36 -5.83 4.93
C ASN A 58 8.79 -4.70 5.80
N GLN A 59 8.55 -5.00 7.07
CA GLN A 59 8.27 -3.99 8.07
C GLN A 59 9.47 -3.90 9.01
N ASP A 60 10.20 -2.81 8.91
CA ASP A 60 11.39 -2.57 9.72
C ASP A 60 11.05 -2.56 11.22
N LYS A 61 11.94 -3.18 12.02
CA LYS A 61 11.96 -3.10 13.49
C LYS A 61 10.70 -3.62 14.21
N VAL A 62 9.90 -4.48 13.56
CA VAL A 62 8.83 -5.21 14.23
C VAL A 62 9.43 -6.30 15.12
N LYS A 63 9.01 -6.36 16.39
CA LYS A 63 9.33 -7.49 17.29
C LYS A 63 8.29 -8.59 17.08
N PHE A 64 8.74 -9.81 16.87
CA PHE A 64 7.88 -10.95 16.62
C PHE A 64 8.56 -12.26 17.06
N GLU A 65 7.77 -13.33 17.08
CA GLU A 65 8.25 -14.69 17.32
C GLU A 65 8.04 -15.50 16.03
N VAL A 66 9.08 -16.22 15.61
CA VAL A 66 9.05 -17.08 14.42
C VAL A 66 8.42 -18.42 14.80
N GLY A 67 7.41 -18.82 14.03
CA GLY A 67 6.75 -20.11 14.14
C GLY A 67 7.28 -21.14 13.15
N ASP A 68 6.43 -22.09 12.77
CA ASP A 68 6.79 -23.19 11.87
C ASP A 68 7.16 -22.71 10.45
N LYS A 69 7.95 -23.51 9.74
CA LYS A 69 8.22 -23.31 8.32
C LYS A 69 6.93 -23.52 7.51
N VAL A 70 6.54 -22.52 6.72
CA VAL A 70 5.33 -22.53 5.89
C VAL A 70 5.61 -22.58 4.39
N GLY A 71 6.85 -22.32 3.95
CA GLY A 71 7.24 -22.56 2.55
C GLY A 71 8.52 -21.87 2.11
N THR A 72 8.54 -21.46 0.85
CA THR A 72 9.66 -20.75 0.19
C THR A 72 9.16 -19.44 -0.39
N ALA A 73 9.89 -18.36 -0.14
CA ALA A 73 9.64 -17.03 -0.68
C ALA A 73 10.71 -16.68 -1.73
N TYR A 74 10.36 -15.76 -2.64
CA TYR A 74 11.19 -15.38 -3.78
C TYR A 74 11.36 -13.87 -3.83
N SER A 75 12.59 -13.39 -4.04
CA SER A 75 12.81 -11.96 -4.27
C SER A 75 12.18 -11.52 -5.58
N ILE A 76 11.68 -10.28 -5.61
CA ILE A 76 11.20 -9.66 -6.84
C ILE A 76 12.36 -8.83 -7.41
N PRO A 77 12.70 -8.96 -8.70
CA PRO A 77 13.74 -8.13 -9.31
C PRO A 77 13.37 -6.65 -9.25
N CYS A 78 14.29 -5.81 -8.77
CA CYS A 78 14.20 -4.36 -8.88
C CYS A 78 14.41 -3.95 -10.35
N ASN A 79 13.59 -3.04 -10.88
CA ASN A 79 13.82 -2.44 -12.20
C ASN A 79 14.29 -0.99 -12.06
N ASP A 80 15.41 -0.80 -11.35
CA ASP A 80 15.92 0.53 -11.01
C ASP A 80 16.88 1.12 -12.06
N THR A 81 17.19 0.38 -13.12
CA THR A 81 18.24 0.75 -14.11
C THR A 81 17.76 0.80 -15.57
N GLY A 82 16.46 0.90 -15.81
CA GLY A 82 15.88 0.99 -17.16
C GLY A 82 15.78 -0.38 -17.86
N GLN A 83 14.89 -0.48 -18.86
CA GLN A 83 14.47 -1.76 -19.47
C GLN A 83 15.61 -2.61 -20.08
N ASP A 84 16.77 -2.03 -20.35
CA ASP A 84 17.92 -2.70 -20.96
C ASP A 84 18.99 -3.18 -19.96
N SER A 85 18.77 -2.99 -18.66
CA SER A 85 19.69 -3.47 -17.63
C SER A 85 19.33 -4.90 -17.21
N PRO A 86 20.33 -5.75 -16.89
CA PRO A 86 20.05 -7.08 -16.37
C PRO A 86 19.25 -6.96 -15.08
N GLN A 87 18.10 -7.64 -15.03
CA GLN A 87 17.31 -7.76 -13.80
C GLN A 87 18.13 -8.49 -12.74
N ASP A 88 18.01 -8.06 -11.49
CA ASP A 88 18.61 -8.79 -10.36
C ASP A 88 18.11 -10.23 -10.32
N PRO A 89 18.97 -11.21 -9.99
CA PRO A 89 18.57 -12.61 -9.92
C PRO A 89 17.52 -12.83 -8.82
N VAL A 90 16.49 -13.62 -9.13
CA VAL A 90 15.52 -14.09 -8.14
C VAL A 90 16.25 -14.98 -7.13
N THR A 91 16.17 -14.61 -5.86
CA THR A 91 16.74 -15.35 -4.73
C THR A 91 15.62 -16.07 -3.98
N GLU A 92 15.89 -17.28 -3.53
CA GLU A 92 14.98 -18.07 -2.71
C GLU A 92 15.35 -17.92 -1.23
N SER A 93 14.33 -17.81 -0.37
CA SER A 93 14.49 -17.80 1.09
C SER A 93 13.39 -18.62 1.74
N VAL A 94 13.58 -19.03 3.00
CA VAL A 94 12.56 -19.80 3.72
C VAL A 94 11.49 -18.84 4.26
N ALA A 95 10.22 -19.22 4.11
CA ALA A 95 9.10 -18.55 4.73
C ALA A 95 8.65 -19.32 5.97
N TYR A 96 8.46 -18.59 7.07
CA TYR A 96 7.99 -19.07 8.36
C TYR A 96 6.71 -18.34 8.76
N ALA A 97 5.88 -19.01 9.56
CA ALA A 97 4.76 -18.37 10.23
C ALA A 97 5.26 -17.32 11.24
N VAL A 98 4.42 -16.34 11.51
CA VAL A 98 4.60 -15.45 12.67
C VAL A 98 3.57 -15.85 13.72
N GLU A 99 4.03 -16.08 14.95
CA GLU A 99 3.14 -16.48 16.04
C GLU A 99 2.04 -15.43 16.27
N GLY A 100 0.78 -15.85 16.14
CA GLY A 100 -0.39 -14.99 16.33
C GLY A 100 -0.84 -14.19 15.10
N LEU A 101 -0.28 -14.46 13.92
CA LEU A 101 -0.72 -13.89 12.64
C LEU A 101 -0.93 -14.99 11.58
N ASP A 102 -1.92 -14.79 10.71
CA ASP A 102 -2.11 -15.68 9.57
C ASP A 102 -0.99 -15.47 8.50
N PRO A 103 -0.39 -16.54 7.95
CA PRO A 103 0.58 -16.44 6.84
C PRO A 103 0.06 -15.69 5.62
N ASP A 104 -1.25 -15.54 5.49
CA ASP A 104 -1.92 -14.79 4.44
C ASP A 104 -1.82 -13.27 4.62
N VAL A 105 -1.54 -12.80 5.85
CA VAL A 105 -1.42 -11.38 6.20
C VAL A 105 0.01 -10.99 6.59
N ALA A 106 0.80 -11.91 7.14
CA ALA A 106 2.19 -11.68 7.50
C ALA A 106 3.01 -12.97 7.55
N VAL A 107 4.28 -12.88 7.16
CA VAL A 107 5.24 -13.98 7.18
C VAL A 107 6.60 -13.50 7.64
N ALA A 108 7.38 -14.40 8.23
CA ALA A 108 8.79 -14.17 8.47
C ALA A 108 9.62 -14.81 7.36
N ILE A 109 10.58 -14.09 6.79
CA ILE A 109 11.39 -14.59 5.66
C ILE A 109 12.87 -14.43 5.97
N GLY A 110 13.62 -15.51 5.81
CA GLY A 110 15.08 -15.57 5.99
C GLY A 110 15.64 -16.95 5.67
N ASP A 111 16.96 -17.09 5.69
CA ASP A 111 17.62 -18.39 5.51
C ASP A 111 17.49 -19.29 6.75
N SER A 112 17.28 -18.67 7.90
CA SER A 112 17.14 -19.29 9.23
C SER A 112 16.05 -18.57 10.03
N PRO A 113 15.49 -19.18 11.09
CA PRO A 113 14.55 -18.50 11.99
C PRO A 113 15.18 -17.30 12.73
N GLU A 114 16.48 -17.34 13.02
CA GLU A 114 17.18 -16.29 13.78
C GLU A 114 17.47 -15.04 12.96
N ASP A 115 17.63 -15.18 11.65
CA ASP A 115 17.86 -14.08 10.70
C ASP A 115 16.60 -13.64 9.96
N ALA A 116 15.46 -14.27 10.24
CA ALA A 116 14.21 -13.96 9.55
C ALA A 116 13.76 -12.54 9.85
N LEU A 117 13.29 -11.83 8.82
CA LEU A 117 12.70 -10.51 8.94
C LEU A 117 11.19 -10.59 8.82
N PHE A 118 10.49 -9.62 9.41
CA PHE A 118 9.03 -9.54 9.35
C PHE A 118 8.57 -8.93 8.03
N PHE A 119 7.67 -9.59 7.33
CA PHE A 119 7.01 -9.07 6.14
C PHE A 119 5.49 -9.12 6.31
N SER A 120 4.79 -8.09 5.84
CA SER A 120 3.32 -8.05 5.81
C SER A 120 2.80 -7.91 4.39
N LEU A 121 1.56 -8.36 4.19
CA LEU A 121 0.84 -8.14 2.95
C LEU A 121 0.73 -6.64 2.69
N GLY A 122 1.09 -6.19 1.48
CA GLY A 122 0.92 -4.80 1.07
C GLY A 122 2.02 -4.31 0.13
N MET A 123 1.62 -3.55 -0.88
CA MET A 123 2.49 -2.63 -1.63
C MET A 123 1.85 -1.25 -1.53
N GLY A 124 2.62 -0.24 -1.12
CA GLY A 124 2.14 1.16 -1.11
C GLY A 124 1.65 1.69 0.25
N GLY A 125 2.06 1.07 1.37
CA GLY A 125 1.95 1.67 2.69
C GLY A 125 0.63 1.43 3.45
N GLU A 126 -0.35 0.76 2.85
CA GLU A 126 -1.55 0.32 3.59
C GLU A 126 -1.30 -1.06 4.22
N MET A 127 -1.34 -1.10 5.55
CA MET A 127 -1.06 -2.28 6.35
C MET A 127 -2.36 -2.96 6.78
N PRO A 128 -2.45 -4.30 6.76
CA PRO A 128 -3.63 -4.98 7.30
C PRO A 128 -3.84 -4.64 8.78
N ALA A 129 -5.08 -4.32 9.17
CA ALA A 129 -5.42 -3.93 10.54
C ALA A 129 -5.05 -4.98 11.61
N GLU A 130 -4.91 -6.24 11.21
CA GLU A 130 -4.43 -7.31 12.08
C GLU A 130 -2.94 -7.14 12.43
N VAL A 131 -2.13 -6.79 11.42
CA VAL A 131 -0.70 -6.52 11.57
C VAL A 131 -0.49 -5.26 12.41
N GLU A 132 -1.27 -4.20 12.18
CA GLU A 132 -1.20 -2.98 13.00
C GLU A 132 -1.48 -3.27 14.48
N LYS A 133 -2.53 -4.05 14.76
CA LYS A 133 -2.89 -4.46 16.13
C LYS A 133 -1.82 -5.35 16.75
N PHE A 134 -1.17 -6.20 15.97
CA PHE A 134 -0.08 -7.05 16.43
C PHE A 134 1.12 -6.19 16.88
N ILE A 135 1.54 -5.25 16.03
CA ILE A 135 2.65 -4.34 16.32
C ILE A 135 2.35 -3.47 17.55
N ALA A 136 1.13 -2.93 17.65
CA ALA A 136 0.73 -2.07 18.77
C ALA A 136 0.70 -2.77 20.15
N ARG A 137 0.77 -4.10 20.19
CA ARG A 137 0.71 -4.90 21.44
C ARG A 137 2.07 -5.38 21.93
N ARG A 138 3.16 -5.11 21.21
CA ARG A 138 4.53 -5.57 21.51
C ARG A 138 5.42 -4.42 21.97
#